data_AF-A0A833UCE1-F1
#
_entry.id   AF-A0A833UCE1-F1
#
_cell.length_a   1.000
_cell.length_b   1.000
_cell.length_c   1.000
_cell.angle_alpha   90.00
_cell.angle_beta   90.00
_cell.angle_gamma   90.00
#
_symmetry.space_group_name_H-M   'P 1'
#
loop_
_entity.id
_entity.type
_entity.pdbx_description
1 polymer ?
#
loop_
_entity_poly.entity_id
_entity_poly.type
_entity_poly.pdbx_seq_one_letter_code
_entity_poly.pdbx_strand_id
1 'polypeptide(L)'
;MQHASWSRVDKLNKEELTDRVRADFELDWTKSNHREIVGMALAQKYNDFHYLLHCKYLEYETHEAAICGGTKIVNKTVWECLCERWASENFKNLSRRNKSNRKSQKINLTGGRKSFVRLMEEKREQAPNYVAFYKEVHCSTRNGKFITEAAEHNYNMMLERMNEMEPEDNTDDNANAVFKEVLGTRSGYVRGLGHLVLPEPSQSLLSNREFERLREENEKNKAEAEGFKKKFETFMIDLEKMKACFSECDKLHERVSQLESQRESQRETSRDA
;
A
#
# COMPACT_ATOMS: atom_id res chain seq x y z
N MET A 1 0.43 -7.98 -25.13
CA MET A 1 -0.56 -6.86 -25.20
C MET A 1 -1.87 -7.21 -25.91
N GLN A 2 -2.00 -8.40 -26.52
CA GLN A 2 -3.21 -8.84 -27.24
C GLN A 2 -4.40 -9.23 -26.34
N HIS A 3 -4.16 -9.46 -25.05
CA HIS A 3 -5.19 -9.99 -24.16
C HIS A 3 -6.24 -8.94 -23.79
N ALA A 4 -7.47 -9.39 -23.56
CA ALA A 4 -8.56 -8.50 -23.24
C ALA A 4 -8.41 -7.77 -21.89
N SER A 5 -7.71 -8.38 -20.95
CA SER A 5 -7.52 -7.86 -19.60
C SER A 5 -6.21 -8.36 -19.02
N TRP A 6 -5.66 -7.63 -18.06
CA TRP A 6 -4.46 -8.06 -17.32
C TRP A 6 -4.60 -9.46 -16.71
N SER A 7 -5.80 -9.80 -16.22
CA SER A 7 -6.07 -11.14 -15.66
C SER A 7 -5.77 -12.28 -16.65
N ARG A 8 -5.97 -12.05 -17.95
CA ARG A 8 -5.76 -13.04 -19.03
C ARG A 8 -4.34 -13.07 -19.58
N VAL A 9 -3.46 -12.17 -19.13
CA VAL A 9 -2.04 -12.19 -19.50
C VAL A 9 -1.39 -13.38 -18.80
N ASP A 10 -0.58 -14.12 -19.54
CA ASP A 10 0.11 -15.31 -19.03
C ASP A 10 0.99 -14.99 -17.82
N LYS A 11 1.08 -15.96 -16.91
CA LYS A 11 1.84 -15.79 -15.66
C LYS A 11 3.30 -15.42 -15.92
N LEU A 12 3.94 -16.08 -16.90
CA LEU A 12 5.34 -15.84 -17.27
C LEU A 12 5.58 -14.39 -17.72
N ASN A 13 4.67 -13.82 -18.51
CA ASN A 13 4.75 -12.42 -18.94
C ASN A 13 4.56 -11.44 -17.76
N LYS A 14 3.72 -11.79 -16.78
CA LYS A 14 3.55 -11.00 -15.56
C LYS A 14 4.79 -11.07 -14.67
N GLU A 15 5.41 -12.25 -14.56
CA GLU A 15 6.63 -12.47 -13.80
C GLU A 15 7.79 -11.67 -14.39
N GLU A 16 7.98 -11.68 -15.72
CA GLU A 16 9.02 -10.88 -16.38
C GLU A 16 8.88 -9.37 -16.07
N LEU A 17 7.66 -8.83 -16.18
CA LEU A 17 7.39 -7.43 -15.85
C LEU A 17 7.62 -7.14 -14.37
N THR A 18 7.29 -8.10 -13.50
CA THR A 18 7.51 -7.99 -12.05
C THR A 18 9.00 -7.97 -11.71
N ASP A 19 9.79 -8.79 -12.38
CA ASP A 19 11.23 -8.86 -12.18
C ASP A 19 11.96 -7.58 -12.62
N ARG A 20 11.46 -6.89 -13.67
CA ARG A 20 11.95 -5.56 -14.01
C ARG A 20 11.69 -4.53 -12.90
N VAL A 21 10.49 -4.55 -12.31
CA VAL A 21 10.20 -3.69 -11.14
C VAL A 21 11.11 -4.06 -9.96
N ARG A 22 11.41 -5.34 -9.75
CA ARG A 22 12.36 -5.77 -8.70
C ARG A 22 13.78 -5.24 -8.93
N ALA A 23 14.21 -5.12 -10.17
CA ALA A 23 15.53 -4.60 -10.51
C ALA A 23 15.64 -3.08 -10.24
N ASP A 24 14.57 -2.33 -10.50
CA ASP A 24 14.60 -0.87 -10.42
C ASP A 24 14.17 -0.31 -9.05
N PHE A 25 13.45 -1.09 -8.23
CA PHE A 25 12.85 -0.62 -6.98
C PHE A 25 13.16 -1.52 -5.78
N GLU A 26 13.58 -0.90 -4.67
CA GLU A 26 13.77 -1.55 -3.38
C GLU A 26 12.42 -1.74 -2.68
N LEU A 27 11.76 -2.86 -2.96
CA LEU A 27 10.53 -3.28 -2.30
C LEU A 27 10.78 -4.52 -1.45
N ASP A 28 10.13 -4.59 -0.28
CA ASP A 28 10.10 -5.81 0.52
C ASP A 28 9.19 -6.87 -0.11
N TRP A 29 9.79 -7.73 -0.94
CA TRP A 29 9.09 -8.80 -1.66
C TRP A 29 8.62 -9.95 -0.77
N THR A 30 9.00 -9.98 0.52
CA THR A 30 8.49 -10.96 1.49
C THR A 30 7.06 -10.62 1.92
N LYS A 31 6.68 -9.34 1.85
CA LYS A 31 5.34 -8.86 2.24
C LYS A 31 4.31 -8.99 1.11
N SER A 32 3.14 -9.55 1.43
CA SER A 32 2.06 -9.75 0.44
C SER A 32 1.53 -8.44 -0.14
N ASN A 33 1.31 -7.43 0.70
CA ASN A 33 0.82 -6.13 0.27
C ASN A 33 1.75 -5.45 -0.75
N HIS A 34 3.07 -5.57 -0.59
CA HIS A 34 4.03 -5.02 -1.56
C HIS A 34 3.94 -5.72 -2.91
N ARG A 35 3.85 -7.05 -2.92
CA ARG A 35 3.65 -7.83 -4.15
C ARG A 35 2.33 -7.47 -4.84
N GLU A 36 1.26 -7.35 -4.07
CA GLU A 36 -0.07 -6.97 -4.57
C GLU A 36 -0.09 -5.57 -5.17
N ILE A 37 0.56 -4.59 -4.54
CA ILE A 37 0.68 -3.21 -5.06
C ILE A 37 1.37 -3.21 -6.42
N VAL A 38 2.44 -3.98 -6.60
CA VAL A 38 3.12 -4.09 -7.90
C VAL A 38 2.17 -4.70 -8.94
N GLY A 39 1.49 -5.79 -8.59
CA GLY A 39 0.50 -6.42 -9.48
C GLY A 39 -0.63 -5.48 -9.90
N MET A 40 -1.16 -4.69 -8.96
CA MET A 40 -2.17 -3.67 -9.21
C MET A 40 -1.66 -2.55 -10.10
N ALA A 41 -0.44 -2.05 -9.85
CA ALA A 41 0.18 -1.00 -10.64
C ALA A 41 0.41 -1.46 -12.10
N LEU A 42 0.93 -2.68 -12.30
CA LEU A 42 1.09 -3.27 -13.63
C LEU A 42 -0.25 -3.45 -14.35
N ALA A 43 -1.29 -3.91 -13.65
CA ALA A 43 -2.63 -4.02 -14.20
C ALA A 43 -3.21 -2.65 -14.64
N GLN A 44 -2.99 -1.61 -13.82
CA GLN A 44 -3.40 -0.26 -14.15
C GLN A 44 -2.68 0.25 -15.40
N LYS A 45 -1.35 0.10 -15.47
CA LYS A 45 -0.56 0.50 -16.64
C LYS A 45 -0.95 -0.25 -17.90
N TYR A 46 -1.29 -1.54 -17.78
CA TYR A 46 -1.84 -2.32 -18.89
C TYR A 46 -3.14 -1.70 -19.44
N ASN A 47 -4.07 -1.34 -18.54
CA ASN A 47 -5.34 -0.73 -18.91
C ASN A 47 -5.16 0.68 -19.50
N ASP A 48 -4.27 1.49 -18.92
CA ASP A 48 -3.93 2.83 -19.42
C ASP A 48 -3.39 2.75 -20.86
N PHE A 49 -2.54 1.76 -21.14
CA PHE A 49 -2.01 1.54 -22.48
C PHE A 49 -3.08 1.05 -23.47
N HIS A 50 -3.98 0.15 -23.05
CA HIS A 50 -5.14 -0.25 -23.84
C HIS A 50 -6.04 0.94 -24.16
N TYR A 51 -6.25 1.84 -23.19
CA TYR A 51 -7.02 3.07 -23.39
C TYR A 51 -6.35 3.99 -24.41
N LEU A 52 -5.03 4.19 -24.33
CA LEU A 52 -4.27 4.98 -25.29
C LEU A 52 -4.40 4.44 -26.73
N LEU A 53 -4.30 3.12 -26.90
CA LEU A 53 -4.51 2.48 -28.19
C LEU A 53 -5.97 2.62 -28.68
N HIS A 54 -6.95 2.50 -27.78
CA HIS A 54 -8.35 2.71 -28.13
C HIS A 54 -8.64 4.16 -28.53
N CYS A 55 -7.99 5.14 -27.90
CA CYS A 55 -8.04 6.54 -28.35
C CYS A 55 -7.54 6.67 -29.79
N LYS A 56 -6.43 6.02 -30.14
CA LYS A 56 -5.94 5.97 -31.54
C LYS A 56 -6.93 5.30 -32.48
N TYR A 57 -7.60 4.24 -32.04
CA TYR A 57 -8.62 3.58 -32.85
C TYR A 57 -9.79 4.52 -33.16
N LEU A 58 -10.21 5.33 -32.19
CA LEU A 58 -11.28 6.31 -32.35
C LEU A 58 -10.90 7.54 -33.20
N GLU A 59 -9.62 7.72 -33.55
CA GLU A 59 -9.19 8.76 -34.51
C GLU A 59 -9.56 8.38 -35.96
N TYR A 60 -9.81 7.09 -36.23
CA TYR A 60 -10.25 6.61 -37.54
C TYR A 60 -11.78 6.67 -37.67
N GLU A 61 -12.26 7.05 -38.86
CA GLU A 61 -13.70 7.16 -39.13
C GLU A 61 -14.40 5.79 -39.16
N THR A 62 -13.72 4.77 -39.69
CA THR A 62 -14.27 3.42 -39.85
C THR A 62 -13.34 2.36 -39.28
N HIS A 63 -13.91 1.20 -38.97
CA HIS A 63 -13.18 0.05 -38.46
C HIS A 63 -12.14 -0.45 -39.48
N GLU A 64 -12.52 -0.49 -40.74
CA GLU A 64 -11.69 -0.91 -41.87
C GLU A 64 -10.51 0.05 -42.07
N ALA A 65 -10.76 1.37 -41.94
CA ALA A 65 -9.70 2.37 -41.99
C ALA A 65 -8.71 2.20 -40.83
N ALA A 66 -9.19 1.85 -39.63
CA ALA A 66 -8.32 1.62 -38.48
C ALA A 66 -7.42 0.39 -38.67
N ILE A 67 -7.95 -0.71 -39.22
CA ILE A 67 -7.18 -1.93 -39.53
C ILE A 67 -6.09 -1.63 -40.56
N CYS A 68 -6.46 -0.96 -41.66
CA CYS A 68 -5.51 -0.62 -42.73
C CYS A 68 -4.46 0.41 -42.29
N GLY A 69 -4.87 1.42 -41.51
CA GLY A 69 -4.02 2.51 -41.06
C GLY A 69 -2.97 2.07 -40.02
N GLY A 70 -3.32 1.13 -39.14
CA GLY A 70 -2.38 0.60 -38.16
C GLY A 70 -1.96 1.60 -37.08
N THR A 71 -0.89 1.27 -36.34
CA THR A 71 -0.24 2.20 -35.41
C THR A 71 1.24 1.88 -35.29
N LYS A 72 2.06 2.88 -34.92
CA LYS A 72 3.49 2.68 -34.62
C LYS A 72 3.74 2.17 -33.19
N ILE A 73 2.70 2.18 -32.34
CA ILE A 73 2.82 1.90 -30.90
C ILE A 73 2.92 0.39 -30.62
N VAL A 74 2.25 -0.43 -31.43
CA VAL A 74 2.26 -1.90 -31.35
C VAL A 74 2.39 -2.47 -32.76
N ASN A 75 2.80 -3.73 -32.86
CA ASN A 75 2.86 -4.40 -34.15
C ASN A 75 1.45 -4.58 -34.76
N LYS A 76 1.42 -4.81 -36.08
CA LYS A 76 0.18 -4.90 -36.86
C LYS A 76 -0.77 -6.00 -36.36
N THR A 77 -0.25 -7.19 -36.08
CA THR A 77 -1.06 -8.33 -35.59
C THR A 77 -1.75 -8.02 -34.26
N VAL A 78 -1.03 -7.41 -33.31
CA VAL A 78 -1.61 -7.00 -32.02
C VAL A 78 -2.64 -5.90 -32.23
N TRP A 79 -2.38 -4.94 -33.12
CA TRP A 79 -3.33 -3.88 -33.45
C TRP A 79 -4.64 -4.43 -34.03
N GLU A 80 -4.55 -5.32 -35.02
CA GLU A 80 -5.71 -5.97 -35.66
C GLU A 80 -6.58 -6.70 -34.63
N CYS A 81 -5.98 -7.52 -33.76
CA CYS A 81 -6.71 -8.20 -32.68
C CYS A 81 -7.45 -7.23 -31.75
N LEU A 82 -6.86 -6.06 -31.47
CA LEU A 82 -7.48 -5.04 -30.62
C LEU A 82 -8.62 -4.33 -31.35
N CYS A 83 -8.44 -3.99 -32.64
CA CYS A 83 -9.48 -3.41 -33.49
C CYS A 83 -10.71 -4.32 -33.55
N GLU A 84 -10.53 -5.61 -33.84
CA GLU A 84 -11.62 -6.59 -33.89
C GLU A 84 -12.37 -6.64 -32.56
N ARG A 85 -11.63 -6.65 -31.45
CA ARG A 85 -12.21 -6.62 -30.11
C ARG A 85 -13.07 -5.37 -29.90
N TRP A 86 -12.59 -4.18 -30.27
CA TRP A 86 -13.34 -2.94 -30.05
C TRP A 86 -14.55 -2.80 -30.98
N ALA A 87 -14.48 -3.37 -32.18
CA ALA A 87 -15.61 -3.44 -33.10
C ALA A 87 -16.69 -4.44 -32.66
N SER A 88 -16.32 -5.45 -31.87
CA SER A 88 -17.25 -6.47 -31.37
C SER A 88 -18.41 -5.88 -30.56
N GLU A 89 -19.58 -6.49 -30.70
CA GLU A 89 -20.78 -6.06 -29.98
C GLU A 89 -20.65 -6.24 -28.46
N ASN A 90 -19.90 -7.26 -28.03
CA ASN A 90 -19.57 -7.48 -26.62
C ASN A 90 -18.85 -6.28 -26.01
N PHE A 91 -17.85 -5.74 -26.70
CA PHE A 91 -17.12 -4.56 -26.21
C PHE A 91 -17.98 -3.29 -26.26
N LYS A 92 -18.75 -3.09 -27.34
CA LYS A 92 -19.67 -1.94 -27.47
C LYS A 92 -20.71 -1.92 -26.35
N ASN A 93 -21.32 -3.06 -26.04
CA ASN A 93 -22.24 -3.21 -24.91
C ASN A 93 -21.56 -2.90 -23.57
N LEU A 94 -20.38 -3.46 -23.33
CA LEU A 94 -19.61 -3.21 -22.12
C LEU A 94 -19.27 -1.72 -21.96
N SER A 95 -18.81 -1.09 -23.03
CA SER A 95 -18.47 0.34 -23.08
C SER A 95 -19.69 1.22 -22.80
N ARG A 96 -20.84 0.94 -23.45
CA ARG A 96 -22.12 1.64 -23.20
C ARG A 96 -22.53 1.54 -21.73
N ARG A 97 -22.50 0.33 -21.16
CA ARG A 97 -22.82 0.11 -19.74
C ARG A 97 -21.88 0.86 -18.81
N ASN A 98 -20.57 0.82 -19.06
CA ASN A 98 -19.59 1.53 -18.25
C ASN A 98 -19.77 3.06 -18.33
N LYS A 99 -20.12 3.59 -19.52
CA LYS A 99 -20.45 5.01 -19.70
C LYS A 99 -21.70 5.41 -18.91
N SER A 100 -22.75 4.59 -18.92
CA SER A 100 -23.95 4.82 -18.11
C SER A 100 -23.64 4.75 -16.61
N ASN A 101 -22.86 3.75 -16.17
CA ASN A 101 -22.42 3.64 -14.78
C ASN A 101 -21.63 4.87 -14.32
N ARG A 102 -20.71 5.36 -15.16
CA ARG A 102 -19.93 6.57 -14.87
C ARG A 102 -20.82 7.81 -14.78
N LYS A 103 -21.83 7.95 -15.65
CA LYS A 103 -22.82 9.03 -15.56
C LYS A 103 -23.67 8.95 -14.29
N SER A 104 -23.94 7.75 -13.78
CA SER A 104 -24.68 7.54 -12.54
C SER A 104 -23.85 7.69 -11.26
N GLN A 105 -22.55 8.03 -11.37
CA GLN A 105 -21.70 8.23 -10.21
C GLN A 105 -22.11 9.51 -9.46
N LYS A 106 -22.66 9.33 -8.25
CA LYS A 106 -23.22 10.41 -7.44
C LYS A 106 -22.22 11.14 -6.54
N ILE A 107 -21.10 10.49 -6.22
CA ILE A 107 -20.11 10.99 -5.27
C ILE A 107 -18.81 11.25 -6.03
N ASN A 108 -18.34 12.50 -6.00
CA ASN A 108 -17.12 12.96 -6.66
C ASN A 108 -16.14 13.55 -5.64
N LEU A 109 -14.85 13.40 -5.91
CA LEU A 109 -13.74 13.87 -5.06
C LEU A 109 -13.09 15.12 -5.67
N THR A 110 -12.60 16.05 -4.83
CA THR A 110 -11.77 17.21 -5.27
C THR A 110 -10.29 16.87 -5.46
N GLY A 111 -9.83 15.69 -5.04
CA GLY A 111 -8.41 15.29 -5.05
C GLY A 111 -7.74 15.13 -6.43
N GLY A 112 -8.48 15.30 -7.52
CA GLY A 112 -7.96 15.24 -8.88
C GLY A 112 -7.34 13.88 -9.22
N ARG A 113 -6.09 13.89 -9.70
CA ARG A 113 -5.34 12.67 -10.10
C ARG A 113 -4.56 12.02 -8.94
N LYS A 114 -4.60 12.59 -7.73
CA LYS A 114 -3.88 12.01 -6.59
C LYS A 114 -4.63 10.78 -6.07
N SER A 115 -3.87 9.77 -5.64
CA SER A 115 -4.45 8.60 -4.99
C SER A 115 -4.99 8.98 -3.61
N PHE A 116 -5.96 8.20 -3.12
CA PHE A 116 -6.56 8.42 -1.81
C PHE A 116 -5.52 8.37 -0.68
N VAL A 117 -4.61 7.38 -0.73
CA VAL A 117 -3.52 7.22 0.24
C VAL A 117 -2.62 8.45 0.26
N ARG A 118 -2.26 8.98 -0.92
CA ARG A 118 -1.44 10.20 -1.00
C ARG A 118 -2.16 11.39 -0.39
N LEU A 119 -3.46 11.54 -0.66
CA LEU A 119 -4.25 12.63 -0.07
C LEU A 119 -4.37 12.47 1.44
N MET A 120 -4.58 11.25 1.95
CA MET A 120 -4.61 10.98 3.39
C MET A 120 -3.30 11.36 4.06
N GLU A 121 -2.16 11.00 3.46
CA GLU A 121 -0.85 11.35 4.00
C GLU A 121 -0.62 12.86 3.99
N GLU A 122 -0.93 13.53 2.87
CA GLU A 122 -0.81 15.00 2.74
C GLU A 122 -1.73 15.75 3.71
N LYS A 123 -2.85 15.15 4.13
CA LYS A 123 -3.86 15.75 4.99
C LYS A 123 -3.87 15.21 6.42
N ARG A 124 -2.94 14.32 6.77
CA ARG A 124 -2.97 13.56 8.02
C ARG A 124 -3.04 14.44 9.26
N GLU A 125 -2.37 15.58 9.25
CA GLU A 125 -2.38 16.54 10.36
C GLU A 125 -3.68 17.36 10.44
N GLN A 126 -4.31 17.66 9.30
CA GLN A 126 -5.55 18.45 9.26
C GLN A 126 -6.81 17.59 9.38
N ALA A 127 -6.71 16.31 9.04
CA ALA A 127 -7.78 15.33 9.03
C ALA A 127 -7.31 14.04 9.71
N PRO A 128 -7.37 13.98 11.07
CA PRO A 128 -6.82 12.86 11.84
C PRO A 128 -7.61 11.55 11.62
N ASN A 129 -8.88 11.64 11.23
CA ASN A 129 -9.76 10.50 10.98
C ASN A 129 -10.48 10.59 9.62
N TYR A 130 -11.12 9.49 9.21
CA TYR A 130 -11.77 9.34 7.90
C TYR A 130 -12.98 10.24 7.72
N VAL A 131 -13.68 10.62 8.79
CA VAL A 131 -14.82 11.57 8.70
C VAL A 131 -14.32 12.97 8.39
N ALA A 132 -13.30 13.44 9.12
CA ALA A 132 -12.64 14.71 8.85
C ALA A 132 -12.04 14.72 7.43
N PHE A 133 -11.39 13.61 7.05
CA PHE A 133 -10.81 13.45 5.73
C PHE A 133 -11.88 13.52 4.62
N TYR A 134 -13.03 12.87 4.81
CA TYR A 134 -14.14 12.88 3.86
C TYR A 134 -14.58 14.31 3.52
N LYS A 135 -14.74 15.16 4.53
CA LYS A 135 -15.09 16.57 4.33
C LYS A 135 -14.05 17.31 3.50
N GLU A 136 -12.76 17.13 3.81
CA GLU A 136 -11.66 17.78 3.09
C GLU A 136 -11.66 17.45 1.59
N VAL A 137 -11.97 16.20 1.23
CA VAL A 137 -11.88 15.73 -0.16
C VAL A 137 -13.19 15.75 -0.94
N HIS A 138 -14.30 16.07 -0.28
CA HIS A 138 -15.60 16.23 -0.92
C HIS A 138 -16.13 17.66 -0.92
N CYS A 139 -15.39 18.60 -0.31
CA CYS A 139 -15.68 20.04 -0.37
C CYS A 139 -14.81 20.77 -1.39
N SER A 140 -15.38 21.80 -2.01
CA SER A 140 -14.69 22.72 -2.90
C SER A 140 -13.74 23.62 -2.09
N THR A 141 -12.49 23.70 -2.55
CA THR A 141 -11.45 24.54 -1.92
C THR A 141 -11.75 26.03 -2.02
N ARG A 142 -12.64 26.46 -2.92
CA ARG A 142 -12.96 27.88 -3.15
C ARG A 142 -14.01 28.41 -2.18
N ASN A 143 -14.99 27.60 -1.81
CA ASN A 143 -16.17 28.04 -1.05
C ASN A 143 -16.52 27.12 0.13
N GLY A 144 -15.76 26.05 0.36
CA GLY A 144 -15.95 25.12 1.47
C GLY A 144 -17.22 24.26 1.39
N LYS A 145 -17.99 24.34 0.29
CA LYS A 145 -19.25 23.60 0.12
C LYS A 145 -18.99 22.24 -0.49
N PHE A 146 -19.83 21.26 -0.15
CA PHE A 146 -19.82 19.94 -0.77
C PHE A 146 -20.05 20.05 -2.28
N ILE A 147 -19.30 19.25 -3.06
CA ILE A 147 -19.42 19.23 -4.52
C ILE A 147 -20.76 18.62 -4.97
N THR A 148 -21.27 17.68 -4.19
CA THR A 148 -22.46 16.88 -4.53
C THR A 148 -23.34 16.71 -3.29
N GLU A 149 -24.66 16.84 -3.47
CA GLU A 149 -25.66 16.63 -2.39
C GLU A 149 -25.52 15.24 -1.74
N ALA A 150 -25.20 14.20 -2.53
CA ALA A 150 -24.98 12.86 -2.01
C ALA A 150 -23.77 12.78 -1.04
N ALA A 151 -22.73 13.60 -1.25
CA ALA A 151 -21.59 13.64 -0.34
C ALA A 151 -21.95 14.38 0.95
N GLU A 152 -22.67 15.49 0.83
CA GLU A 152 -23.18 16.24 2.00
C GLU A 152 -24.09 15.36 2.87
N HIS A 153 -25.02 14.64 2.25
CA HIS A 153 -25.91 13.72 2.96
C HIS A 153 -25.15 12.64 3.72
N ASN A 154 -24.17 11.98 3.10
CA ASN A 154 -23.36 10.97 3.78
C ASN A 154 -22.57 11.57 4.94
N TYR A 155 -22.00 12.78 4.77
CA TYR A 155 -21.27 13.44 5.84
C TYR A 155 -22.18 13.81 7.01
N ASN A 156 -23.40 14.28 6.75
CA ASN A 156 -24.38 14.57 7.78
C ASN A 156 -24.78 13.30 8.54
N MET A 157 -24.98 12.18 7.84
CA MET A 157 -25.21 10.88 8.50
C MET A 157 -24.04 10.46 9.40
N MET A 158 -22.79 10.69 8.98
CA MET A 158 -21.63 10.41 9.82
C MET A 158 -21.65 11.26 11.09
N LEU A 159 -21.98 12.55 10.98
CA LEU A 159 -22.09 13.44 12.15
C LEU A 159 -23.23 13.04 13.08
N GLU A 160 -24.40 12.66 12.55
CA GLU A 160 -25.52 12.18 13.35
C GLU A 160 -25.11 10.96 14.19
N ARG A 161 -24.47 9.96 13.58
CA ARG A 161 -23.98 8.77 14.30
C ARG A 161 -22.89 9.08 15.32
N MET A 162 -22.02 10.05 15.04
CA MET A 162 -21.01 10.48 16.02
C MET A 162 -21.63 11.25 17.19
N ASN A 163 -22.69 12.03 16.96
CA ASN A 163 -23.39 12.76 18.02
C ASN A 163 -24.24 11.85 18.92
N GLU A 164 -24.60 10.65 18.45
CA GLU A 164 -25.27 9.61 19.24
C GLU A 164 -24.31 8.88 20.19
N MET A 165 -22.99 9.05 20.02
CA MET A 165 -21.98 8.43 20.89
C MET A 165 -21.72 9.26 22.14
N GLU A 166 -21.40 8.58 23.24
CA GLU A 166 -20.94 9.25 24.46
C GLU A 166 -19.59 9.96 24.21
N PRO A 167 -19.29 11.06 24.93
CA PRO A 167 -18.07 11.84 24.73
C PRO A 167 -16.78 11.02 24.85
N GLU A 168 -16.77 10.03 25.74
CA GLU A 168 -15.64 9.10 25.96
C GLU A 168 -15.40 8.19 24.76
N ASP A 169 -16.45 7.88 23.99
CA ASP A 169 -16.40 7.04 22.80
C ASP A 169 -16.11 7.84 21.52
N ASN A 170 -16.01 9.17 21.60
CA ASN A 170 -15.71 10.01 20.44
C ASN A 170 -14.20 10.02 20.11
N THR A 171 -13.69 8.86 19.74
CA THR A 171 -12.30 8.61 19.35
C THR A 171 -12.14 8.56 17.82
N ASP A 172 -10.92 8.76 17.32
CA ASP A 172 -10.61 8.67 15.89
C ASP A 172 -10.94 7.28 15.31
N ASP A 173 -10.77 6.21 16.10
CA ASP A 173 -11.11 4.85 15.68
C ASP A 173 -12.62 4.65 15.52
N ASN A 174 -13.43 5.22 16.42
CA ASN A 174 -14.88 5.18 16.31
C ASN A 174 -15.39 6.05 15.15
N ALA A 175 -14.77 7.21 14.90
CA ALA A 175 -15.05 8.00 13.69
C ALA A 175 -14.74 7.20 12.40
N ASN A 176 -13.63 6.46 12.38
CA ASN A 176 -13.28 5.59 11.26
C ASN A 176 -14.28 4.42 11.09
N ALA A 177 -14.83 3.88 12.18
CA ALA A 177 -15.87 2.86 12.14
C ALA A 177 -17.19 3.42 11.57
N VAL A 178 -17.64 4.59 12.04
CA VAL A 178 -18.83 5.30 11.53
C VAL A 178 -18.70 5.55 10.03
N PHE A 179 -17.54 6.03 9.58
CA PHE A 179 -17.27 6.24 8.16
C PHE A 179 -17.49 4.96 7.34
N LYS A 180 -16.94 3.82 7.81
CA LYS A 180 -17.06 2.52 7.13
C LYS A 180 -18.50 2.03 7.13
N GLU A 181 -19.25 2.29 8.19
CA GLU A 181 -20.66 1.94 8.30
C GLU A 181 -21.52 2.72 7.31
N VAL A 182 -21.40 4.06 7.31
CA VAL A 182 -22.22 4.95 6.47
C VAL A 182 -21.96 4.72 4.99
N LEU A 183 -20.69 4.61 4.56
CA LEU A 183 -20.38 4.40 3.15
C LEU A 183 -20.48 2.92 2.74
N GLY A 184 -20.34 2.01 3.70
CA GLY A 184 -20.29 0.58 3.49
C GLY A 184 -19.03 0.10 2.76
N THR A 185 -19.00 -1.20 2.49
CA THR A 185 -17.90 -1.87 1.78
C THR A 185 -18.36 -2.42 0.43
N ARG A 186 -17.40 -2.72 -0.45
CA ARG A 186 -17.58 -3.59 -1.63
C ARG A 186 -16.50 -4.66 -1.60
N SER A 187 -16.68 -5.71 -2.40
CA SER A 187 -15.67 -6.78 -2.53
C SER A 187 -14.28 -6.17 -2.82
N GLY A 188 -13.39 -6.29 -1.84
CA GLY A 188 -12.00 -5.85 -1.91
C GLY A 188 -11.71 -4.39 -1.56
N TYR A 189 -12.69 -3.55 -1.17
CA TYR A 189 -12.40 -2.17 -0.73
C TYR A 189 -13.53 -1.49 0.05
N VAL A 190 -13.17 -0.55 0.94
CA VAL A 190 -14.12 0.36 1.61
C VAL A 190 -14.56 1.45 0.63
N ARG A 191 -15.87 1.74 0.55
CA ARG A 191 -16.33 2.83 -0.33
C ARG A 191 -15.77 4.16 0.15
N GLY A 192 -15.42 5.04 -0.78
CA GLY A 192 -14.78 6.31 -0.46
C GLY A 192 -13.25 6.23 -0.41
N LEU A 193 -12.65 5.14 0.07
CA LEU A 193 -11.18 5.05 0.30
C LEU A 193 -10.35 4.50 -0.87
N GLY A 194 -10.98 4.25 -2.02
CA GLY A 194 -10.33 3.61 -3.18
C GLY A 194 -9.89 2.16 -2.90
N HIS A 195 -9.13 1.56 -3.82
CA HIS A 195 -8.75 0.14 -3.77
C HIS A 195 -7.62 -0.21 -2.78
N LEU A 196 -7.04 0.78 -2.08
CA LEU A 196 -5.83 0.59 -1.28
C LEU A 196 -6.12 0.42 0.22
N VAL A 197 -7.35 0.69 0.67
CA VAL A 197 -7.79 0.35 2.02
C VAL A 197 -8.60 -0.94 1.94
N LEU A 198 -7.96 -2.02 2.37
CA LEU A 198 -8.59 -3.33 2.43
C LEU A 198 -9.71 -3.30 3.47
N PRO A 199 -10.91 -3.81 3.14
CA PRO A 199 -11.97 -3.95 4.12
C PRO A 199 -11.59 -5.03 5.12
N GLU A 200 -12.26 -5.02 6.27
CA GLU A 200 -12.19 -6.15 7.18
C GLU A 200 -12.63 -7.44 6.45
N PRO A 201 -12.00 -8.59 6.75
CA PRO A 201 -12.42 -9.86 6.18
C PRO A 201 -13.91 -10.10 6.46
N SER A 202 -14.65 -10.58 5.46
CA SER A 202 -16.07 -10.88 5.65
C SER A 202 -16.26 -12.00 6.68
N GLN A 203 -17.42 -12.06 7.34
CA GLN A 203 -17.76 -13.13 8.28
C GLN A 203 -17.55 -14.54 7.70
N SER A 204 -17.84 -14.71 6.41
CA SER A 204 -17.62 -15.96 5.67
C SER A 204 -16.15 -16.32 5.44
N LEU A 205 -15.28 -15.31 5.32
CA LEU A 205 -13.83 -15.49 5.25
C LEU A 205 -13.27 -15.79 6.64
N LEU A 206 -13.78 -15.12 7.67
CA LEU A 206 -13.42 -15.39 9.06
C LEU A 206 -13.77 -16.82 9.47
N SER A 207 -14.92 -17.35 9.03
CA SER A 207 -15.32 -18.74 9.27
C SER A 207 -14.63 -19.76 8.35
N ASN A 208 -13.74 -19.33 7.45
CA ASN A 208 -13.02 -20.25 6.58
C ASN A 208 -11.89 -20.90 7.37
N ARG A 209 -11.94 -22.23 7.48
CA ARG A 209 -10.96 -23.04 8.23
C ARG A 209 -9.50 -22.81 7.81
N GLU A 210 -9.23 -22.56 6.52
CA GLU A 210 -7.89 -22.25 6.05
C GLU A 210 -7.46 -20.83 6.46
N PHE A 211 -8.40 -19.90 6.53
CA PHE A 211 -8.15 -18.54 7.01
C PHE A 211 -7.89 -18.52 8.52
N GLU A 212 -8.68 -19.25 9.31
CA GLU A 212 -8.44 -19.44 10.75
C GLU A 212 -7.06 -20.05 11.01
N ARG A 213 -6.70 -21.14 10.30
CA ARG A 213 -5.38 -21.76 10.43
C ARG A 213 -4.25 -20.77 10.16
N LEU A 214 -4.33 -20.03 9.05
CA LEU A 214 -3.32 -19.03 8.69
C LEU A 214 -3.26 -17.86 9.68
N ARG A 215 -4.39 -17.49 10.28
CA ARG A 215 -4.47 -16.45 11.31
C ARG A 215 -3.76 -16.91 12.59
N GLU A 216 -4.07 -18.12 13.08
CA GLU A 216 -3.42 -18.72 14.26
C GLU A 216 -1.92 -18.91 14.04
N GLU A 217 -1.51 -19.41 12.86
CA GLU A 217 -0.11 -19.58 12.50
C GLU A 217 0.64 -18.24 12.50
N ASN A 218 0.02 -17.18 11.97
CA ASN A 218 0.60 -15.84 12.04
C ASN A 218 0.70 -15.29 13.46
N GLU A 219 -0.31 -15.48 14.31
CA GLU A 219 -0.26 -15.07 15.71
C GLU A 219 0.88 -15.80 16.45
N LYS A 220 1.06 -17.10 16.21
CA LYS A 220 2.17 -17.88 16.75
C LYS A 220 3.52 -17.39 16.25
N ASN A 221 3.68 -17.21 14.94
CA ASN A 221 4.92 -16.70 14.34
C ASN A 221 5.28 -15.31 14.87
N LYS A 222 4.29 -14.44 15.08
CA LYS A 222 4.49 -13.12 15.68
C LYS A 222 4.97 -13.22 17.12
N ALA A 223 4.35 -14.08 17.94
CA ALA A 223 4.78 -14.31 19.32
C ALA A 223 6.21 -14.88 19.40
N GLU A 224 6.56 -15.81 18.51
CA GLU A 224 7.92 -16.34 18.41
C GLU A 224 8.93 -15.25 18.01
N ALA A 225 8.61 -14.42 17.02
CA ALA A 225 9.46 -13.30 16.61
C ALA A 225 9.67 -12.27 17.73
N GLU A 226 8.63 -11.92 18.49
CA GLU A 226 8.74 -11.08 19.68
C GLU A 226 9.59 -11.73 20.77
N GLY A 227 9.48 -13.05 20.93
CA GLY A 227 10.33 -13.83 21.83
C GLY A 227 11.81 -13.78 21.43
N PHE A 228 12.12 -13.96 20.14
CA PHE A 228 13.48 -13.81 19.63
C PHE A 228 14.02 -12.39 19.81
N LYS A 229 13.19 -11.37 19.55
CA LYS A 229 13.57 -9.97 19.76
C LYS A 229 13.98 -9.70 21.21
N LYS A 230 13.19 -10.15 22.19
CA LYS A 230 13.52 -10.01 23.63
C LYS A 230 14.81 -10.73 24.01
N LYS A 231 15.02 -11.94 23.48
CA LYS A 231 16.27 -12.69 23.70
C LYS A 231 17.48 -11.95 23.11
N PHE A 232 17.32 -11.36 21.93
CA PHE A 232 18.36 -10.58 21.28
C PHE A 232 18.70 -9.31 22.08
N GLU A 233 17.68 -8.58 22.55
CA GLU A 233 17.87 -7.42 23.44
C GLU A 233 18.61 -7.79 24.73
N THR A 234 18.26 -8.93 25.35
CA THR A 234 18.95 -9.44 26.53
C THR A 234 20.42 -9.78 26.23
N PHE A 235 20.67 -10.46 25.10
CA PHE A 235 22.01 -10.81 24.66
C PHE A 235 22.88 -9.57 24.39
N MET A 236 22.31 -8.51 23.81
CA MET A 236 23.00 -7.24 23.60
C MET A 236 23.42 -6.60 24.93
N ILE A 237 22.57 -6.62 25.96
CA ILE A 237 22.89 -6.12 27.30
C ILE A 237 24.06 -6.91 27.91
N ASP A 238 24.04 -8.24 27.77
CA ASP A 238 25.12 -9.08 28.32
C ASP A 238 26.44 -8.91 27.57
N LEU A 239 26.40 -8.67 26.25
CA LEU A 239 27.58 -8.29 25.48
C LEU A 239 28.18 -6.95 25.96
N GLU A 240 27.35 -5.96 26.28
CA GLU A 240 27.82 -4.69 26.82
C GLU A 240 28.52 -4.88 28.19
N LYS A 241 27.93 -5.69 29.08
CA LYS A 241 28.56 -6.02 30.37
C LYS A 241 29.89 -6.76 30.18
N MET A 242 29.93 -7.72 29.26
CA MET A 242 31.15 -8.47 28.96
C MET A 242 32.25 -7.54 28.42
N LYS A 243 31.89 -6.61 27.54
CA LYS A 243 32.82 -5.60 27.02
C LYS A 243 33.35 -4.68 28.12
N ALA A 244 32.50 -4.29 29.08
CA ALA A 244 32.94 -3.52 30.25
C ALA A 244 33.92 -4.30 31.12
N CYS A 245 33.64 -5.59 31.38
CA CYS A 245 34.53 -6.48 32.13
C CYS A 245 35.90 -6.63 31.44
N PHE A 246 35.93 -6.82 30.12
CA PHE A 246 37.20 -6.87 29.38
C PHE A 246 37.99 -5.57 29.49
N SER A 247 37.34 -4.40 29.41
CA SER A 247 38.01 -3.11 29.60
C SER A 247 38.59 -2.96 31.02
N GLU A 248 37.94 -3.50 32.04
CA GLU A 248 38.48 -3.53 33.41
C GLU A 248 39.67 -4.48 33.53
N CYS A 249 39.60 -5.66 32.92
CA CYS A 249 40.73 -6.60 32.85
C CYS A 249 41.95 -5.96 32.17
N ASP A 250 41.76 -5.26 31.05
CA ASP A 250 42.84 -4.57 30.33
C ASP A 250 43.52 -3.51 31.21
N LYS A 251 42.73 -2.69 31.91
CA LYS A 251 43.26 -1.69 32.87
C LYS A 251 44.04 -2.33 34.01
N LEU A 252 43.57 -3.49 34.49
CA LEU A 252 44.26 -4.22 35.54
C LEU A 252 45.59 -4.79 35.04
N HIS A 253 45.61 -5.30 33.80
CA HIS A 253 46.81 -5.81 33.14
C HIS A 253 47.87 -4.70 32.94
N GLU A 254 47.45 -3.50 32.51
CA GLU A 254 48.33 -2.33 32.41
C GLU A 254 48.91 -1.94 33.78
N ARG A 255 48.08 -1.93 34.83
CA ARG A 255 48.52 -1.62 36.21
C ARG A 255 49.55 -2.62 36.72
N VAL A 256 49.33 -3.92 36.49
CA VAL A 256 50.28 -4.96 36.89
C VAL A 256 51.61 -4.76 36.16
N SER A 257 51.57 -4.50 34.85
CA SER A 257 52.78 -4.24 34.05
C SER A 257 53.57 -3.01 34.54
N GLN A 258 52.87 -1.94 34.93
CA GLN A 258 53.49 -0.74 35.49
C GLN A 258 54.17 -1.01 36.85
N LEU A 259 53.50 -1.77 37.73
CA LEU A 259 54.07 -2.14 39.03
C LEU A 259 55.30 -3.05 38.88
N GLU A 260 55.28 -3.97 37.92
CA GLU A 260 56.43 -4.83 37.61
C GLU A 260 57.63 -4.00 37.13
N SER A 261 57.41 -3.07 36.19
CA SER A 261 58.45 -2.15 35.71
C SER A 261 59.02 -1.25 36.81
N GLN A 262 58.18 -0.72 37.70
CA GLN A 262 58.64 0.05 38.86
C GLN A 262 59.49 -0.78 39.82
N ARG A 263 59.09 -2.03 40.08
CA ARG A 263 59.86 -2.96 40.92
C ARG A 263 61.21 -3.30 40.32
N GLU A 264 61.28 -3.45 39.00
CA GLU A 264 62.53 -3.72 38.27
C GLU A 264 63.48 -2.52 38.31
N SER A 265 62.97 -1.30 38.07
CA SER A 265 63.74 -0.07 38.20
C SER A 265 64.29 0.16 39.61
N GLN A 266 63.51 -0.15 40.66
CA GLN A 266 63.97 -0.08 42.07
C GLN A 266 65.07 -1.10 42.39
N ARG A 267 65.06 -2.27 41.75
CA ARG A 267 66.11 -3.30 41.92
C ARG A 267 67.41 -2.92 41.22
N GLU A 268 67.33 -2.25 40.06
CA GLU A 268 68.50 -1.77 39.33
C GLU A 268 69.16 -0.59 40.06
N THR A 269 68.38 0.38 40.53
CA THR A 269 68.90 1.52 41.32
C THR A 269 69.51 1.12 42.67
N SER A 270 69.07 0.02 43.28
CA SER A 270 69.66 -0.52 44.51
C SER A 270 70.93 -1.37 44.31
N ARG A 271 71.28 -1.69 43.05
CA ARG A 271 72.52 -2.42 42.71
C ARG A 271 73.67 -1.51 42.32
N ASP A 272 73.39 -0.25 41.99
CA ASP A 272 74.36 0.76 41.57
C ASP A 272 74.73 1.78 42.68
N ALA A 273 74.32 1.53 43.93
CA ALA A 273 74.64 2.32 45.13
C ALA A 273 75.49 1.51 46.11
#